data_AF-W4MCY2-F1
#
_entry.id   AF-W4MCY2-F1
#
_cell.length_a   1.000
_cell.length_b   1.000
_cell.length_c   1.000
_cell.angle_alpha   90.00
_cell.angle_beta   90.00
_cell.angle_gamma   90.00
#
_symmetry.space_group_name_H-M   'P 1'
#
loop_
_entity.id
_entity.type
_entity.pdbx_description
1 polymer ?
#
loop_
_entity_poly.entity_id
_entity_poly.type
_entity_poly.pdbx_seq_one_letter_code
_entity_poly.pdbx_strand_id
1 'polypeptide(L)'
;EMIAADIAFHRFIYSLSENPLVAPAMETHWTNTHRVMGEVLMRDEPPHEIWNQHEAMLEAIASGGEPQAEELARLHISQVADLMIERLRQ
;
A
#
# COMPACT_ATOMS: atom_id res chain seq x y z
N GLU A 1 10.36 12.12 -1.79
CA GLU A 1 10.09 11.46 -3.10
C GLU A 1 9.42 10.09 -2.92
N MET A 2 9.97 9.17 -2.11
CA MET A 2 9.39 7.83 -1.92
C MET A 2 7.94 7.81 -1.42
N ILE A 3 7.59 8.62 -0.41
CA ILE A 3 6.21 8.73 0.08
C ILE A 3 5.27 9.17 -1.06
N ALA A 4 5.67 10.14 -1.89
CA ALA A 4 4.85 10.60 -3.01
C ALA A 4 4.67 9.51 -4.09
N ALA A 5 5.68 8.67 -4.32
CA ALA A 5 5.62 7.55 -5.25
C ALA A 5 4.68 6.45 -4.75
N ASP A 6 4.73 6.11 -3.45
CA ASP A 6 3.82 5.15 -2.83
C ASP A 6 2.35 5.59 -2.97
N ILE A 7 2.09 6.87 -2.73
CA ILE A 7 0.76 7.47 -2.91
C ILE A 7 0.28 7.42 -4.35
N ALA A 8 1.18 7.74 -5.29
CA ALA A 8 0.86 7.66 -6.71
C ALA A 8 0.53 6.22 -7.12
N PHE A 9 1.26 5.24 -6.60
CA PHE A 9 0.99 3.81 -6.83
C PHE A 9 -0.41 3.41 -6.34
N HIS A 10 -0.74 3.69 -5.08
CA HIS A 10 -2.05 3.34 -4.53
C HIS A 10 -3.21 4.03 -5.27
N ARG A 11 -3.07 5.32 -5.59
CA ARG A 11 -4.07 6.05 -6.40
C ARG A 11 -4.23 5.46 -7.80
N PHE A 12 -3.13 5.04 -8.42
CA PHE A 12 -3.18 4.36 -9.71
C PHE A 12 -3.99 3.06 -9.60
N ILE A 13 -3.73 2.21 -8.61
CA ILE A 13 -4.50 0.98 -8.41
C ILE A 13 -5.99 1.28 -8.19
N TYR A 14 -6.34 2.29 -7.39
CA TYR A 14 -7.74 2.68 -7.19
C TYR A 14 -8.41 3.13 -8.49
N SER A 15 -7.68 3.81 -9.37
CA SER A 15 -8.20 4.25 -10.68
C SER A 15 -8.51 3.08 -11.62
N LEU A 16 -7.81 1.94 -11.50
CA LEU A 16 -8.07 0.74 -12.30
C LEU A 16 -9.40 0.06 -11.96
N SER A 17 -9.96 0.33 -10.78
CA SER A 17 -11.24 -0.28 -10.37
C SER A 17 -12.44 0.22 -11.17
N GLU A 18 -12.30 1.33 -11.91
CA GLU A 18 -13.37 2.07 -12.59
C GLU A 18 -14.58 2.40 -11.69
N ASN A 19 -14.40 2.30 -10.37
CA ASN A 19 -15.42 2.59 -9.39
C ASN A 19 -15.22 4.02 -8.87
N PRO A 20 -16.15 4.96 -9.18
CA PRO A 20 -15.99 6.36 -8.83
C PRO A 20 -16.01 6.62 -7.32
N LEU A 21 -16.35 5.62 -6.49
CA LEU A 21 -16.42 5.75 -5.04
C LEU A 21 -15.14 5.33 -4.33
N VAL A 22 -14.30 4.47 -4.94
CA VAL A 22 -13.13 3.89 -4.27
C VAL A 22 -12.08 4.97 -3.98
N ALA A 23 -11.66 5.73 -4.99
CA ALA A 23 -10.62 6.76 -4.79
C ALA A 23 -11.04 7.86 -3.79
N PRO A 24 -12.26 8.44 -3.85
CA PRO A 24 -12.70 9.43 -2.86
C PRO A 24 -12.83 8.87 -1.44
N ALA A 25 -13.30 7.63 -1.30
CA ALA A 25 -13.37 6.99 0.02
C ALA A 25 -11.97 6.82 0.62
N MET A 26 -11.01 6.37 -0.19
CA MET A 26 -9.64 6.13 0.27
C MET A 26 -8.87 7.40 0.60
N GLU A 27 -9.11 8.51 -0.11
CA GLU A 27 -8.48 9.81 0.17
C GLU A 27 -8.75 10.27 1.62
N THR A 28 -9.93 9.97 2.16
CA THR A 28 -10.28 10.32 3.56
C THR A 28 -9.43 9.55 4.58
N HIS A 29 -9.03 8.32 4.25
CA HIS A 29 -8.18 7.50 5.12
C HIS A 29 -6.69 7.87 5.00
N TRP A 30 -6.33 8.55 3.91
CA TRP A 30 -4.96 8.82 3.52
C TRP A 30 -4.19 9.67 4.53
N THR A 31 -4.85 10.59 5.24
CA THR A 31 -4.21 11.37 6.33
C THR A 31 -3.63 10.46 7.42
N ASN A 32 -4.30 9.35 7.74
CA ASN A 32 -3.82 8.38 8.72
C ASN A 32 -2.74 7.47 8.11
N THR A 33 -2.95 6.99 6.88
CA THR A 33 -2.01 6.09 6.20
C THR A 33 -0.67 6.79 5.90
N HIS A 34 -0.68 8.08 5.56
CA HIS A 34 0.53 8.89 5.34
C HIS A 34 1.45 8.93 6.55
N ARG A 35 0.87 9.06 7.76
CA ARG A 35 1.65 9.07 8.99
C ARG A 35 2.32 7.72 9.24
N VAL A 36 1.64 6.63 8.88
CA VAL A 36 2.17 5.27 8.98
C VAL A 36 3.28 5.04 7.94
N MET A 37 3.01 5.36 6.67
CA MET A 37 3.99 5.20 5.59
C MET A 37 5.25 6.04 5.80
N GLY A 38 5.10 7.29 6.26
CA GLY A 38 6.25 8.14 6.56
C GLY A 38 7.16 7.51 7.62
N GLU A 39 6.57 6.98 8.70
CA GLU A 39 7.35 6.29 9.73
C GLU A 39 7.97 4.99 9.19
N VAL A 40 7.23 4.17 8.45
CA VAL A 40 7.72 2.89 7.90
C VAL A 40 8.87 3.11 6.91
N LEU A 41 8.72 4.06 5.98
CA LEU A 41 9.73 4.35 4.94
C LEU A 41 10.95 5.11 5.48
N MET A 42 10.85 5.82 6.62
CA MET A 42 11.97 6.58 7.18
C MET A 42 12.83 5.82 8.20
N ARG A 43 12.33 4.71 8.77
CA ARG A 43 13.02 3.99 9.85
C ARG A 43 12.90 2.47 9.72
N ASP A 44 13.84 1.87 9.02
CA ASP A 44 14.30 0.48 9.25
C ASP A 44 13.60 -0.70 8.55
N GLU A 45 12.66 -0.50 7.62
CA GLU A 45 12.34 -1.55 6.64
C GLU A 45 13.12 -1.25 5.36
N PRO A 46 14.01 -2.14 4.88
CA PRO A 46 14.82 -1.83 3.71
C PRO A 46 13.85 -1.59 2.55
N PRO A 47 13.78 -0.37 1.99
CA PRO A 47 12.70 0.07 1.10
C PRO A 47 12.37 -0.93 -0.02
N HIS A 48 13.36 -1.71 -0.44
CA HIS A 48 13.22 -2.79 -1.41
C HIS A 48 12.06 -3.76 -1.14
N GLU A 49 11.76 -4.12 0.12
CA GLU A 49 10.78 -5.18 0.38
C GLU A 49 9.34 -4.70 0.11
N ILE A 50 9.02 -3.46 0.49
CA ILE A 50 7.74 -2.83 0.15
C ILE A 50 7.60 -2.65 -1.36
N TRP A 51 8.69 -2.26 -2.04
CA TRP A 51 8.66 -2.14 -3.50
C TRP A 51 8.50 -3.50 -4.21
N ASN A 52 9.09 -4.57 -3.69
CA ASN A 52 8.88 -5.94 -4.18
C ASN A 52 7.41 -6.36 -4.04
N GLN A 53 6.76 -5.99 -2.93
CA GLN A 53 5.33 -6.24 -2.74
C GLN A 53 4.47 -5.46 -3.74
N HIS A 54 4.81 -4.18 -3.99
CA HIS A 54 4.13 -3.37 -5.01
C HIS A 54 4.29 -3.97 -6.41
N GLU A 55 5.49 -4.41 -6.77
CA GLU A 55 5.77 -5.08 -8.04
C GLU A 55 4.94 -6.35 -8.19
N ALA A 56 4.96 -7.24 -7.18
CA ALA A 56 4.19 -8.48 -7.20
C ALA A 56 2.67 -8.22 -7.33
N MET A 57 2.14 -7.21 -6.64
CA MET A 57 0.74 -6.80 -6.79
C MET A 57 0.44 -6.32 -8.22
N LEU A 58 1.31 -5.47 -8.78
CA LEU A 58 1.13 -4.94 -10.13
C LEU A 58 1.19 -6.05 -11.19
N GLU A 59 2.09 -7.01 -11.06
CA GLU A 59 2.19 -8.18 -11.94
C GLU A 59 0.94 -9.06 -11.87
N ALA A 60 0.42 -9.30 -10.67
CA ALA A 60 -0.82 -10.05 -10.48
C ALA A 60 -2.02 -9.35 -11.14
N ILE A 61 -2.12 -8.03 -10.99
CA ILE A 61 -3.16 -7.23 -11.66
C ILE A 61 -2.99 -7.27 -13.19
N ALA A 62 -1.77 -7.04 -13.70
CA ALA A 62 -1.49 -6.99 -15.13
C ALA A 62 -1.74 -8.33 -15.83
N SER A 63 -1.59 -9.44 -15.13
CA SER A 63 -1.87 -10.79 -15.64
C SER A 63 -3.34 -11.22 -15.50
N GLY A 64 -4.20 -10.38 -14.90
CA GLY A 64 -5.61 -10.71 -14.63
C GLY A 64 -5.80 -11.69 -13.48
N GLY A 65 -4.80 -11.87 -12.62
CA GLY A 65 -4.82 -12.78 -11.47
C GLY A 65 -5.57 -12.20 -10.27
N GLU A 66 -6.89 -11.98 -10.39
CA GLU A 66 -7.70 -11.33 -9.36
C GLU A 66 -7.53 -11.92 -7.94
N PRO A 67 -7.58 -13.25 -7.73
CA PRO A 67 -7.43 -13.81 -6.37
C PRO A 67 -6.03 -13.60 -5.80
N GLN A 68 -5.01 -13.62 -6.65
CA GLN A 68 -3.63 -13.41 -6.23
C GLN A 68 -3.38 -11.93 -5.89
N ALA A 69 -3.91 -11.01 -6.70
CA ALA A 69 -3.82 -9.58 -6.44
C ALA A 69 -4.49 -9.21 -5.11
N GLU A 70 -5.66 -9.80 -4.82
CA GLU A 70 -6.37 -9.59 -3.57
C GLU A 70 -5.59 -10.11 -2.36
N GLU A 71 -5.06 -11.34 -2.43
CA GLU A 71 -4.27 -11.93 -1.35
C GLU A 71 -3.00 -11.12 -1.07
N LEU A 72 -2.27 -10.71 -2.11
CA LEU A 72 -1.08 -9.87 -1.97
C LEU A 72 -1.39 -8.51 -1.33
N ALA A 73 -2.50 -7.87 -1.73
CA ALA A 73 -2.92 -6.60 -1.14
C ALA A 73 -3.30 -6.76 0.34
N ARG A 74 -3.98 -7.85 0.70
CA ARG A 74 -4.34 -8.16 2.09
C ARG A 74 -3.10 -8.41 2.95
N LEU A 75 -2.13 -9.15 2.43
CA LEU A 75 -0.86 -9.43 3.10
C LEU A 75 -0.09 -8.13 3.34
N HIS A 76 0.06 -7.31 2.31
CA HIS A 76 0.75 -6.01 2.37
C HIS A 76 0.17 -5.12 3.48
N ILE A 77 -1.16 -4.93 3.51
CA ILE A 77 -1.82 -4.10 4.53
C ILE A 77 -1.64 -4.68 5.94
N SER A 78 -1.69 -6.00 6.09
CA SER A 78 -1.56 -6.65 7.41
C SER A 78 -0.14 -6.50 7.96
N GLN A 79 0.88 -6.70 7.12
CA GLN A 79 2.28 -6.52 7.51
C GLN A 79 2.58 -5.08 7.95
N VAL A 80 2.12 -4.10 7.17
CA VAL A 80 2.28 -2.68 7.51
C VAL A 80 1.55 -2.35 8.82
N ALA A 81 0.37 -2.92 9.05
CA ALA A 81 -0.37 -2.74 10.29
C ALA A 81 0.36 -3.34 11.51
N ASP A 82 0.89 -4.55 11.40
CA ASP A 82 1.64 -5.22 12.47
C ASP A 82 2.89 -4.42 12.87
N LEU A 83 3.66 -3.97 11.86
CA LEU A 83 4.81 -3.11 12.08
C LEU A 83 4.43 -1.81 12.81
N MET A 84 3.30 -1.22 12.45
CA MET A 84 2.80 -0.01 13.11
C MET A 84 2.37 -0.26 14.56
N ILE A 85 1.69 -1.38 14.81
CA ILE A 85 1.25 -1.77 16.16
C ILE A 85 2.47 -2.02 17.06
N GLU A 86 3.48 -2.71 16.54
CA GLU A 86 4.72 -2.96 17.28
C GLU A 86 5.42 -1.66 17.66
N ARG A 87 5.48 -0.69 16.75
CA ARG A 87 6.06 0.64 17.00
C ARG A 87 5.31 1.44 18.05
N LEU A 88 3.97 1.38 18.06
CA LEU A 88 3.17 2.08 19.08
C LEU A 88 3.34 1.51 20.50
N ARG A 89 3.91 0.30 20.62
CA ARG A 89 4.19 -0.34 21.91
C ARG A 89 5.58 0.02 22.47
N GLN A 90 6.43 0.68 21.69
CA GLN A 90 7.76 1.15 22.11
C GLN A 90 7.70 2.59 22.61
#